data_AF-A0A3B8X2S9-F1
#
_entry.id   AF-A0A3B8X2S9-F1
#
_cell.length_a   1.000
_cell.length_b   1.000
_cell.length_c   1.000
_cell.angle_alpha   90.00
_cell.angle_beta   90.00
_cell.angle_gamma   90.00
#
_symmetry.space_group_name_H-M   'P 1'
#
loop_
_entity.id
_entity.type
_entity.pdbx_description
1 polymer ?
#
loop_
_entity_poly.entity_id
_entity_poly.type
_entity_poly.pdbx_seq_one_letter_code
_entity_poly.pdbx_strand_id
1 'polypeptide(L)'
;AGARGILINITAGLEMSIGEFEEVGNVVREFASEDATVVIGTSLDPDSNGEMRVTVVATGLNRGAAIEQQQPQQSLEIVSTGTSGPVDYTELDT
;
A
#
# COMPACT_ATOMS: atom_id res chain seq x y z
N ALA A 1 -11.05 -15.37 -0.69
CA ALA A 1 -10.03 -14.51 -1.32
C ALA A 1 -10.72 -13.22 -1.70
N GLY A 2 -10.20 -12.07 -1.31
CA GLY A 2 -10.87 -10.77 -1.52
C GLY A 2 -10.16 -9.67 -0.75
N ALA A 3 -10.38 -8.42 -1.12
CA ALA A 3 -9.86 -7.28 -0.38
C ALA A 3 -10.52 -7.22 1.00
N ARG A 4 -9.75 -6.94 2.06
CA ARG A 4 -10.28 -6.74 3.43
C ARG A 4 -10.53 -5.27 3.75
N GLY A 5 -9.96 -4.37 2.96
CA GLY A 5 -10.23 -2.94 3.03
C GLY A 5 -10.36 -2.39 1.62
N ILE A 6 -11.45 -1.67 1.34
CA ILE A 6 -11.68 -1.01 0.05
C ILE A 6 -12.03 0.45 0.30
N LEU A 7 -11.35 1.35 -0.40
CA LEU A 7 -11.70 2.77 -0.48
C LEU A 7 -12.19 3.07 -1.90
N ILE A 8 -13.37 3.65 -1.99
CA ILE A 8 -13.98 4.09 -3.23
C ILE A 8 -14.06 5.61 -3.20
N ASN A 9 -13.56 6.27 -4.23
CA ASN A 9 -13.85 7.68 -4.50
C ASN A 9 -14.66 7.79 -5.79
N ILE A 10 -15.82 8.41 -5.67
CA ILE A 10 -16.74 8.68 -6.78
C ILE A 10 -16.68 10.17 -7.07
N THR A 11 -16.30 10.56 -8.29
CA THR A 11 -16.38 11.94 -8.76
C THR A 11 -17.45 12.06 -9.83
N ALA A 12 -18.43 12.93 -9.64
CA ALA A 12 -19.49 13.18 -10.61
C ALA A 12 -20.12 14.57 -10.42
N GLY A 13 -20.93 14.98 -11.40
CA GLY A 13 -21.73 16.19 -11.33
C GLY A 13 -22.88 16.11 -10.33
N LEU A 14 -23.61 17.22 -10.22
CA LEU A 14 -24.75 17.38 -9.30
C LEU A 14 -25.95 16.51 -9.68
N GLU A 15 -25.96 16.01 -10.92
CA GLU A 15 -26.96 15.08 -11.46
C GLU A 15 -26.85 13.65 -10.92
N MET A 16 -25.78 13.31 -10.18
CA MET A 16 -25.62 11.97 -9.61
C MET A 16 -26.79 11.59 -8.71
N SER A 17 -27.42 10.46 -9.04
CA SER A 17 -28.52 9.90 -8.28
C SER A 17 -28.04 8.96 -7.17
N ILE A 18 -28.90 8.77 -6.15
CA ILE A 18 -28.64 7.79 -5.10
C ILE A 18 -28.59 6.35 -5.65
N GLY A 19 -29.33 6.06 -6.73
CA GLY A 19 -29.36 4.74 -7.36
C GLY A 19 -28.00 4.37 -7.96
N GLU A 20 -27.34 5.31 -8.64
CA GLU A 20 -26.00 5.08 -9.18
C GLU A 20 -24.96 4.91 -8.08
N PHE A 21 -25.09 5.67 -6.98
CA PHE A 21 -24.24 5.49 -5.81
C PHE A 21 -24.38 4.07 -5.21
N GLU A 22 -25.61 3.57 -5.07
CA GLU A 22 -25.88 2.23 -4.58
C GLU A 22 -25.35 1.15 -5.53
N GLU A 23 -25.50 1.34 -6.84
CA GLU A 23 -25.00 0.42 -7.86
C GLU A 23 -23.47 0.26 -7.78
N VAL A 24 -22.73 1.37 -7.72
CA VAL A 24 -21.26 1.33 -7.54
C VAL A 24 -20.88 0.61 -6.25
N GLY A 25 -21.58 0.90 -5.15
CA GLY A 25 -21.36 0.24 -3.87
C GLY A 25 -21.60 -1.27 -3.91
N ASN A 26 -22.64 -1.71 -4.63
CA ASN A 26 -22.99 -3.11 -4.77
C ASN A 26 -21.97 -3.86 -5.64
N VAL A 27 -21.59 -3.30 -6.78
CA VAL A 27 -20.57 -3.89 -7.66
C VAL A 27 -19.27 -4.12 -6.88
N VAL A 28 -18.80 -3.15 -6.10
CA VAL A 28 -17.54 -3.30 -5.36
C VAL A 28 -17.63 -4.33 -4.23
N ARG A 29 -18.81 -4.50 -3.61
CA ARG A 29 -19.03 -5.54 -2.59
C ARG A 29 -18.84 -6.95 -3.13
N GLU A 30 -19.14 -7.20 -4.40
CA GLU A 30 -18.95 -8.53 -5.02
C GLU A 30 -17.47 -8.95 -5.08
N PHE A 31 -16.55 -7.97 -5.11
CA PHE A 31 -15.10 -8.21 -5.11
C PHE A 31 -14.47 -8.17 -3.70
N ALA A 32 -15.26 -7.83 -2.69
CA ALA A 32 -14.83 -7.71 -1.31
C ALA A 32 -14.91 -9.06 -0.59
N SER A 33 -14.09 -9.23 0.45
CA SER A 33 -14.30 -10.33 1.41
C SER A 33 -15.56 -10.07 2.24
N GLU A 34 -16.24 -11.11 2.74
CA GLU A 34 -17.45 -10.97 3.58
C GLU A 34 -17.21 -10.08 4.82
N ASP A 35 -15.98 -10.07 5.32
CA ASP A 35 -15.51 -9.30 6.48
C ASP A 35 -14.77 -8.01 6.09
N ALA A 36 -14.89 -7.55 4.84
CA ALA A 36 -14.17 -6.39 4.36
C ALA A 36 -14.77 -5.08 4.87
N THR A 37 -13.91 -4.13 5.25
CA THR A 37 -14.30 -2.75 5.51
C THR A 37 -14.34 -1.99 4.18
N VAL A 38 -15.49 -1.42 3.84
CA VAL A 38 -15.67 -0.62 2.63
C VAL A 38 -15.97 0.82 3.03
N VAL A 39 -15.18 1.76 2.52
CA VAL A 39 -15.37 3.20 2.71
C VAL A 39 -15.66 3.82 1.35
N ILE A 40 -16.73 4.60 1.27
CA ILE A 40 -17.17 5.27 0.04
C ILE A 40 -17.13 6.77 0.29
N GLY A 41 -16.39 7.49 -0.55
CA GLY A 41 -16.36 8.94 -0.60
C GLY A 41 -16.89 9.42 -1.95
N THR A 42 -17.49 10.60 -1.93
CA THR A 42 -18.00 11.26 -3.14
C THR A 42 -17.43 12.67 -3.23
N SER A 43 -16.97 13.04 -4.41
CA SER A 43 -16.53 14.38 -4.79
C SER A 43 -17.49 14.93 -5.85
N LEU A 44 -17.97 16.16 -5.63
CA LEU A 44 -18.83 16.83 -6.59
C LEU A 44 -17.99 17.68 -7.53
N ASP A 45 -18.15 17.44 -8.83
CA ASP A 45 -17.48 18.16 -9.89
C ASP A 45 -18.52 18.64 -10.94
N PRO A 46 -18.92 19.92 -10.93
CA PRO A 46 -19.92 20.45 -11.85
C PRO A 46 -19.46 20.44 -13.32
N ASP A 47 -18.16 20.33 -13.58
CA ASP A 47 -17.60 20.30 -14.93
C ASP A 47 -17.56 18.87 -15.51
N SER A 48 -17.99 17.86 -14.74
CA SER A 48 -18.00 16.46 -15.17
C SER A 48 -18.97 16.18 -16.32
N ASN A 49 -19.84 17.11 -16.74
CA ASN A 49 -20.67 17.01 -17.96
C ASN A 49 -21.46 15.68 -18.10
N GLY A 50 -21.98 15.13 -17.00
CA GLY A 50 -22.66 13.83 -17.01
C GLY A 50 -21.74 12.61 -17.01
N GLU A 51 -20.42 12.79 -16.90
CA GLU A 51 -19.46 11.71 -16.70
C GLU A 51 -19.28 11.38 -15.22
N MET A 52 -19.07 10.10 -14.93
CA MET A 52 -18.76 9.61 -13.59
C MET A 52 -17.38 8.95 -13.59
N ARG A 53 -16.53 9.35 -12.66
CA ARG A 53 -15.21 8.76 -12.44
C ARG A 53 -15.19 8.02 -11.11
N VAL A 54 -15.00 6.70 -11.18
CA VAL A 54 -14.87 5.85 -10.00
C VAL A 54 -13.42 5.41 -9.85
N THR A 55 -12.84 5.70 -8.69
CA THR A 55 -11.50 5.24 -8.31
C THR A 55 -11.63 4.26 -7.16
N VAL A 56 -11.09 3.06 -7.33
CA VAL A 56 -11.14 1.98 -6.33
C VAL A 56 -9.73 1.67 -5.85
N VAL A 57 -9.52 1.68 -4.54
CA VAL A 57 -8.28 1.26 -3.89
C VAL A 57 -8.57 0.04 -3.03
N ALA A 58 -8.09 -1.12 -3.45
CA ALA A 58 -8.23 -2.39 -2.76
C ALA A 58 -6.97 -2.73 -1.94
N THR A 59 -7.17 -3.06 -0.67
CA THR A 59 -6.09 -3.35 0.28
C THR A 59 -6.35 -4.67 1.01
N GLY A 60 -5.30 -5.25 1.61
CA GLY A 60 -5.42 -6.53 2.30
C GLY A 60 -5.64 -7.73 1.37
N LEU A 61 -5.23 -7.61 0.10
CA LEU A 61 -5.36 -8.63 -0.94
C LEU A 61 -4.42 -9.85 -0.74
N ASN A 62 -3.48 -9.77 0.21
CA ASN A 62 -2.45 -10.80 0.39
C ASN A 62 -2.23 -11.14 1.87
N ARG A 63 -2.33 -12.43 2.20
CA ARG A 63 -1.85 -13.04 3.47
C ARG A 63 -0.83 -14.17 3.22
N GLY A 64 -0.32 -14.31 2.00
CA GLY A 64 0.59 -15.38 1.58
C GLY A 64 2.02 -14.94 1.25
N ALA A 65 2.28 -13.66 1.04
CA ALA A 65 3.65 -13.14 1.00
C ALA A 65 3.90 -12.38 2.29
N ALA A 66 4.28 -13.11 3.35
CA ALA A 66 5.36 -12.56 4.16
C ALA A 66 6.45 -12.24 3.13
N ILE A 67 6.68 -10.96 2.85
CA ILE A 67 7.93 -10.56 2.26
C ILE A 67 8.93 -10.98 3.33
N GLU A 68 9.50 -12.17 3.16
CA GLU A 68 10.71 -12.55 3.84
C GLU A 68 11.65 -11.39 3.51
N GLN A 69 11.83 -10.51 4.48
CA GLN A 69 12.90 -9.56 4.45
C GLN A 69 14.13 -10.45 4.49
N GLN A 70 14.57 -10.88 3.31
CA GLN A 70 15.94 -11.31 3.09
C GLN A 70 16.73 -10.08 3.48
N GLN A 71 17.08 -9.98 4.76
CA GLN A 71 18.16 -9.12 5.19
C GLN A 71 19.29 -9.46 4.22
N PRO A 72 19.74 -8.50 3.40
CA PRO A 72 20.92 -8.75 2.60
C PRO A 72 22.00 -9.10 3.61
N GLN A 73 22.36 -10.38 3.69
CA GLN A 73 23.56 -10.81 4.35
C GLN A 73 24.67 -10.22 3.50
N GLN A 74 24.98 -8.95 3.74
CA GLN A 74 26.21 -8.36 3.29
C GLN A 74 27.29 -9.12 4.04
N SER A 75 27.82 -10.17 3.41
CA SER A 75 29.08 -10.75 3.81
C SER A 75 30.09 -9.61 3.76
N LEU A 76 30.48 -9.10 4.93
CA LEU A 76 31.56 -8.16 5.05
C LEU A 76 32.82 -8.89 4.55
N GLU A 77 33.21 -8.62 3.31
CA GLU A 77 34.52 -9.01 2.82
C GLU A 77 35.53 -8.06 3.49
N ILE A 78 36.28 -8.60 4.46
CA ILE A 78 37.35 -7.87 5.12
C ILE A 78 38.45 -7.67 4.10
N VAL A 79 38.46 -6.51 3.44
CA VAL A 79 39.59 -6.08 2.61
C VAL A 79 40.70 -5.64 3.55
N SER A 80 41.72 -6.50 3.69
CA SER A 80 42.96 -6.14 4.37
C SER A 80 43.69 -5.08 3.55
N THR A 81 43.45 -3.81 3.86
CA THR A 81 44.38 -2.75 3.48
C THR A 81 45.64 -2.96 4.32
N GLY A 82 46.83 -2.79 3.72
CA GLY A 82 48.14 -3.18 4.25
C GLY A 82 48.62 -2.45 5.51
N THR A 83 47.71 -2.00 6.38
CA THR A 83 47.94 -1.46 7.72
C THR A 83 47.48 -2.42 8.83
N SER A 84 46.92 -3.59 8.49
CA SER A 84 46.49 -4.63 9.44
C SER A 84 47.66 -5.45 10.01
N GLY A 85 48.57 -4.78 10.72
CA GLY A 85 49.38 -5.44 11.76
C GLY A 85 48.63 -5.41 13.09
N PRO A 86 48.90 -6.33 14.04
CA PRO A 86 48.39 -6.18 15.40
C PRO A 86 48.95 -4.87 15.96
N VAL A 87 48.07 -3.90 16.22
CA VAL A 87 48.47 -2.66 16.88
C VAL A 87 48.56 -2.98 18.37
N ASP A 88 49.77 -3.01 18.89
CA ASP A 88 50.02 -3.27 20.31
C ASP A 88 49.91 -1.96 21.10
N TYR A 89 48.88 -1.86 21.93
CA TYR A 89 48.57 -0.68 22.73
C TYR A 89 49.21 -0.73 24.13
N THR A 90 50.00 -1.76 24.44
CA THR A 90 50.64 -1.89 25.76
C THR A 90 51.80 -0.91 25.98
N GLU A 91 52.28 -0.25 24.92
CA GLU A 91 53.40 0.70 24.99
C GLU A 91 52.97 2.16 25.20
N LEU A 92 51.68 2.46 25.33
CA LEU A 92 51.14 3.84 25.41
C LEU A 92 50.72 4.30 26.81
N ASP A 93 50.83 3.46 27.84
CA ASP A 93 50.61 3.85 29.24
C ASP A 93 51.96 4.05 29.96
N THR A 94 52.45 5.30 29.97
CA THR A 94 53.44 5.80 30.95
C THR A 94 53.03 7.19 31.44
#